data_AF-A0A2W4P0H3-F1
#
_entry.id   AF-A0A2W4P0H3-F1
#
_cell.length_a   1.000
_cell.length_b   1.000
_cell.length_c   1.000
_cell.angle_alpha   90.00
_cell.angle_beta   90.00
_cell.angle_gamma   90.00
#
_symmetry.space_group_name_H-M   'P 1'
#
loop_
_entity.id
_entity.type
_entity.pdbx_description
1 polymer ?
#
loop_
_entity_poly.entity_id
_entity_poly.type
_entity_poly.pdbx_seq_one_letter_code
_entity_poly.pdbx_strand_id
1 'polypeptide(L)'
;MLLLDDDDELPETPDEHEAALAEQLGARGLLLIDQTLVRCTRSSWLKSARVVVDSLEAGGFPIADDAHVALHVRRLIGLVERGVLEAQGISEDLASARFG
;
A
#
# COMPACT_ATOMS: atom_id res chain seq x y z
N MET A 1 -2.23 -12.39 28.30
CA MET A 1 -3.32 -11.62 27.68
C MET A 1 -2.64 -10.48 26.95
N LEU A 2 -2.35 -10.70 25.65
CA LEU A 2 -1.77 -9.67 24.78
C LEU A 2 -2.95 -8.87 24.26
N LEU A 3 -3.06 -7.61 24.68
CA LEU A 3 -3.88 -6.60 24.02
C LEU A 3 -3.15 -6.34 22.69
N LEU A 4 -3.71 -6.84 21.59
CA LEU A 4 -3.38 -6.36 20.25
C LEU A 4 -4.07 -5.00 20.17
N ASP A 5 -3.32 -3.93 20.37
CA ASP A 5 -3.83 -2.58 20.13
C ASP A 5 -4.17 -2.50 18.64
N ASP A 6 -5.42 -2.15 18.31
CA ASP A 6 -5.94 -1.88 16.95
C ASP A 6 -5.28 -0.64 16.30
N ASP A 7 -4.00 -0.38 16.56
CA ASP A 7 -3.22 0.75 16.04
C ASP A 7 -2.60 0.44 14.65
N ASP A 8 -2.90 -0.72 14.07
CA ASP A 8 -2.40 -1.15 12.75
C ASP A 8 -3.16 -0.53 11.57
N GLU A 9 -4.17 0.32 11.81
CA GLU A 9 -4.93 0.98 10.75
C GLU A 9 -4.20 2.24 10.26
N LEU A 10 -4.01 2.32 8.94
CA LEU A 10 -3.45 3.52 8.31
C LEU A 10 -4.43 4.68 8.53
N PRO A 11 -4.02 5.79 9.19
CA PRO A 11 -4.93 6.91 9.47
C PRO A 11 -5.55 7.46 8.20
N GLU A 12 -6.78 8.00 8.22
CA GLU A 12 -7.44 8.51 7.00
C GLU A 12 -6.67 9.65 6.31
N THR A 13 -5.90 10.44 7.07
CA THR A 13 -5.11 11.55 6.56
C THR A 13 -3.61 11.32 6.75
N PRO A 14 -2.75 11.76 5.81
CA PRO A 14 -1.30 11.71 5.96
C PRO A 14 -0.83 12.43 7.22
N ASP A 15 0.18 11.89 7.89
CA ASP A 15 0.87 12.60 8.96
C ASP A 15 1.87 13.64 8.39
N GLU A 16 2.50 14.40 9.28
CA GLU A 16 3.47 15.44 8.88
C GLU A 16 4.69 14.88 8.15
N HIS A 17 5.15 13.67 8.49
CA HIS A 17 6.32 13.05 7.90
C HIS A 17 6.01 12.54 6.49
N GLU A 18 4.86 11.88 6.32
CA GLU A 18 4.34 11.43 5.03
C GLU A 18 4.08 12.64 4.11
N ALA A 19 3.47 13.71 4.62
CA ALA A 19 3.22 14.93 3.86
C ALA A 19 4.52 15.59 3.41
N ALA A 20 5.50 15.73 4.32
CA ALA A 20 6.81 16.28 3.99
C ALA A 20 7.56 15.42 2.97
N LEU A 21 7.48 14.09 3.09
CA LEU A 21 8.05 13.16 2.12
C LEU A 21 7.40 13.30 0.74
N ALA A 22 6.07 13.39 0.68
CA ALA A 22 5.35 13.60 -0.57
C ALA A 22 5.72 14.94 -1.24
N GLU A 23 5.91 16.00 -0.45
CA GLU A 23 6.38 17.30 -0.93
C GLU A 23 7.81 17.21 -1.49
N GLN A 24 8.73 16.55 -0.78
CA GLN A 24 10.12 16.34 -1.21
C GLN A 24 10.22 15.56 -2.52
N LEU A 25 9.40 14.52 -2.68
CA LEU A 25 9.37 13.71 -3.91
C LEU A 25 8.75 14.46 -5.09
N GLY A 26 7.81 15.36 -4.81
CA GLY A 26 7.05 16.11 -5.79
C GLY A 26 6.24 15.23 -6.76
N ALA A 27 5.59 15.86 -7.72
CA ALA A 27 4.70 15.16 -8.67
C ALA A 27 5.40 14.04 -9.46
N ARG A 28 6.68 14.24 -9.80
CA ARG A 28 7.46 13.24 -10.54
C ARG A 28 7.77 12.00 -9.70
N GLY A 29 8.15 12.16 -8.44
CA GLY A 29 8.41 11.03 -7.54
C GLY A 29 7.12 10.24 -7.28
N LEU A 30 6.02 10.94 -7.02
CA LEU A 30 4.71 10.30 -6.80
C LEU A 30 4.19 9.55 -8.04
N LEU A 31 4.50 10.02 -9.25
CA LEU A 31 4.18 9.31 -10.48
C LEU A 31 5.02 8.03 -10.66
N LEU A 32 6.30 8.07 -10.29
CA LEU A 32 7.17 6.89 -10.34
C LEU A 32 6.72 5.81 -9.35
N ILE A 33 6.25 6.19 -8.16
CA ILE A 33 5.65 5.27 -7.20
C ILE A 33 4.42 4.59 -7.82
N ASP A 34 3.49 5.36 -8.39
CA ASP A 34 2.28 4.79 -9.03
C ASP A 34 2.63 3.81 -10.15
N GLN A 35 3.58 4.17 -11.03
CA GLN A 35 4.01 3.30 -12.12
C GLN A 35 4.65 2.01 -11.60
N THR A 36 5.40 2.09 -10.51
CA THR A 36 6.04 0.93 -9.88
C THR A 36 5.00 0.00 -9.25
N LEU A 37 4.03 0.55 -8.50
CA LEU A 37 2.91 -0.21 -7.94
C LEU A 37 2.10 -0.93 -9.04
N VAL A 38 1.78 -0.24 -10.15
CA VAL A 38 1.07 -0.84 -11.29
C VAL A 38 1.89 -1.94 -11.96
N ARG A 39 3.21 -1.78 -12.05
CA ARG A 39 4.08 -2.82 -12.62
C ARG A 39 4.12 -4.06 -11.74
N CYS A 40 4.31 -3.89 -10.43
CA CYS A 40 4.44 -5.00 -9.48
C CYS A 40 3.12 -5.77 -9.29
N THR A 41 1.97 -5.10 -9.44
CA THR A 41 0.64 -5.75 -9.42
C THR A 41 0.33 -6.54 -10.69
N ARG A 42 0.82 -6.11 -11.86
CA ARG A 42 0.54 -6.77 -13.15
C ARG A 42 1.25 -8.10 -13.35
N SER A 43 2.45 -8.27 -12.79
CA SER A 43 3.27 -9.46 -13.02
C SER A 43 2.84 -10.68 -12.21
N SER A 44 2.07 -10.48 -11.15
CA SER A 44 1.60 -11.56 -10.27
C SER A 44 0.50 -11.00 -9.37
N TRP A 45 -0.57 -11.79 -9.19
CA TRP A 45 -1.65 -11.52 -8.22
C TRP A 45 -1.12 -11.64 -6.78
N LEU A 46 -0.19 -10.77 -6.41
CA LEU A 46 0.46 -10.74 -5.12
C LEU A 46 -0.47 -10.07 -4.10
N LYS A 47 -0.41 -10.54 -2.85
CA LYS A 47 -1.08 -9.87 -1.74
C LYS A 47 -0.58 -8.43 -1.63
N SER A 48 -1.45 -7.50 -1.25
CA SER A 48 -1.16 -6.05 -1.18
C SER A 48 0.13 -5.72 -0.43
N ALA A 49 0.42 -6.41 0.68
CA ALA A 49 1.67 -6.21 1.43
C ALA A 49 2.93 -6.50 0.59
N ARG A 50 2.90 -7.53 -0.27
CA ARG A 50 4.03 -7.86 -1.14
C ARG A 50 4.21 -6.82 -2.24
N VAL A 51 3.12 -6.28 -2.78
CA VAL A 51 3.15 -5.19 -3.77
C VAL A 51 3.84 -3.95 -3.20
N VAL A 52 3.50 -3.57 -1.95
CA VAL A 52 4.10 -2.43 -1.27
C VAL A 52 5.59 -2.66 -1.05
N VAL A 53 5.99 -3.82 -0.53
CA VAL A 53 7.40 -4.17 -0.32
C VAL A 53 8.18 -4.17 -1.63
N ASP A 54 7.68 -4.82 -2.68
CA ASP A 54 8.35 -4.86 -3.99
C ASP A 54 8.48 -3.45 -4.60
N SER A 55 7.50 -2.58 -4.36
CA SER A 55 7.58 -1.19 -4.82
C SER A 55 8.63 -0.37 -4.06
N LEU A 56 8.72 -0.55 -2.74
CA LEU A 56 9.74 0.09 -1.91
C LEU A 56 11.14 -0.36 -2.32
N GLU A 57 11.36 -1.66 -2.46
CA GLU A 57 12.64 -2.23 -2.91
C GLU A 57 13.02 -1.73 -4.31
N ALA A 58 12.07 -1.74 -5.26
CA ALA A 58 12.33 -1.26 -6.63
C ALA A 58 12.60 0.24 -6.70
N GLY A 59 12.03 1.03 -5.79
CA GLY A 59 12.26 2.47 -5.68
C GLY A 59 13.51 2.85 -4.88
N GLY A 60 14.15 1.89 -4.20
CA GLY A 60 15.27 2.14 -3.30
C GLY A 60 14.86 2.85 -2.01
N PHE A 61 13.61 2.68 -1.57
CA PHE A 61 13.07 3.29 -0.37
C PHE A 61 13.30 2.40 0.86
N PRO A 62 13.59 2.97 2.03
CA PRO A 62 13.75 2.21 3.26
C PRO A 62 12.40 1.62 3.72
N ILE A 63 12.35 0.30 3.87
CA ILE A 63 11.14 -0.41 4.36
C ILE A 63 10.90 -0.14 5.86
N ALA A 64 11.95 0.13 6.62
CA ALA A 64 11.87 0.40 8.06
C ALA A 64 11.38 1.80 8.41
N ASP A 65 11.01 2.61 7.41
CA ASP A 65 10.49 3.96 7.61
C ASP A 65 8.99 3.98 7.33
N ASP A 66 8.21 4.22 8.39
CA ASP A 66 6.75 4.18 8.36
C ASP A 66 6.16 5.20 7.38
N ALA A 67 6.79 6.35 7.18
CA ALA A 67 6.31 7.36 6.24
C ALA A 67 6.40 6.86 4.79
N HIS A 68 7.43 6.08 4.46
CA HIS A 68 7.57 5.46 3.15
C HIS A 68 6.52 4.38 2.92
N VAL A 69 6.26 3.54 3.92
CA VAL A 69 5.24 2.49 3.85
C VAL A 69 3.85 3.11 3.73
N ALA A 70 3.50 4.05 4.60
CA ALA A 70 2.24 4.78 4.61
C ALA A 70 1.95 5.43 3.24
N LEU A 71 2.92 6.16 2.70
CA LEU A 71 2.81 6.79 1.39
C LEU A 71 2.50 5.75 0.29
N HIS A 72 3.23 4.63 0.24
CA HIS A 72 3.01 3.61 -0.78
C HIS A 72 1.65 2.93 -0.64
N VAL A 73 1.17 2.70 0.58
CA VAL A 73 -0.17 2.15 0.85
C VAL A 73 -1.25 3.13 0.39
N ARG A 74 -1.17 4.42 0.73
CA ARG A 74 -2.15 5.42 0.25
C ARG A 74 -2.19 5.53 -1.26
N ARG A 75 -1.03 5.49 -1.91
CA ARG A 75 -0.95 5.52 -3.38
C ARG A 75 -1.60 4.28 -4.00
N LEU A 76 -1.42 3.11 -3.40
CA LEU A 76 -2.10 1.89 -3.81
C LEU A 76 -3.63 2.01 -3.66
N ILE A 77 -4.12 2.51 -2.51
CA ILE A 77 -5.56 2.77 -2.28
C ILE A 77 -6.10 3.71 -3.36
N GLY A 78 -5.45 4.85 -3.59
CA GLY A 78 -5.87 5.80 -4.61
C GLY A 78 -5.86 5.24 -6.03
N LEU A 79 -4.98 4.29 -6.36
CA LEU A 79 -5.01 3.58 -7.66
C LEU A 79 -6.24 2.67 -7.79
N VAL A 80 -6.65 2.04 -6.70
CA VAL A 80 -7.87 1.22 -6.65
C VAL A 80 -9.12 2.08 -6.75
N GLU A 81 -9.21 3.17 -5.98
CA GLU A 81 -10.35 4.10 -6.01
C GLU A 81 -10.57 4.74 -7.38
N ARG A 82 -9.48 4.99 -8.13
CA ARG A 82 -9.53 5.51 -9.51
C ARG A 82 -9.81 4.44 -10.57
N GLY A 83 -9.95 3.17 -10.18
CA GLY A 83 -10.18 2.04 -11.08
C GLY A 83 -8.97 1.68 -11.96
N VAL A 84 -7.76 2.15 -11.61
CA VAL A 84 -6.52 1.77 -12.30
C VAL A 84 -6.11 0.35 -11.91
N LEU A 85 -6.41 -0.04 -10.67
CA LEU A 85 -6.27 -1.40 -10.14
C LEU A 85 -7.62 -1.88 -9.60
N GLU A 86 -7.86 -3.18 -9.66
CA GLU A 86 -9.06 -3.78 -9.05
C GLU A 86 -8.79 -4.11 -7.58
N ALA A 87 -9.74 -3.77 -6.70
CA ALA A 87 -9.72 -4.25 -5.33
C ALA A 87 -10.01 -5.76 -5.34
N GLN A 88 -9.03 -6.58 -4.97
CA GLN A 88 -9.20 -8.03 -4.90
C GLN A 88 -8.81 -8.47 -3.49
N GLY A 89 -9.82 -8.87 -2.71
CA GLY A 89 -9.66 -9.43 -1.37
C GLY A 89 -10.38 -10.76 -1.28
N ILE A 90 -9.93 -11.63 -0.37
CA ILE A 90 -10.74 -12.79 0.02
C ILE A 90 -11.82 -12.22 0.94
N SER A 91 -13.05 -12.10 0.46
CA SER A 91 -14.21 -11.83 1.33
C SER A 91 -14.29 -12.92 2.41
N GLU A 92 -14.59 -12.56 3.66
CA GLU A 92 -14.84 -13.53 4.74
C GLU A 92 -15.92 -14.56 4.38
N ASP A 93 -16.81 -14.24 3.43
CA ASP A 93 -17.79 -15.20 2.88
C ASP A 93 -17.12 -16.43 2.24
N LEU A 94 -15.90 -16.29 1.70
CA LEU A 94 -15.12 -17.40 1.14
C LEU A 94 -14.34 -18.20 2.21
N ALA A 95 -14.12 -17.62 3.40
CA ALA A 95 -13.49 -18.33 4.52
C ALA A 95 -14.48 -19.27 5.21
N SER A 96 -15.77 -18.91 5.27
CA SER A 96 -16.83 -19.76 5.83
C SER A 96 -17.23 -20.91 4.89
N ALA A 97 -17.17 -20.70 3.57
CA ALA A 97 -17.54 -21.71 2.57
C ALA A 97 -16.55 -22.88 2.39
N ARG A 98 -15.36 -22.83 3.03
CA ARG A 98 -14.32 -23.89 2.92
C ARG A 98 -14.22 -24.83 4.12
N PHE A 99 -15.02 -24.60 5.17
CA PHE A 99 -15.04 -25.44 6.38
C PHE A 99 -16.45 -25.80 6.89
N GLY A 100 -17.48 -25.64 6.04
CA GLY A 100 -18.86 -26.09 6.30
C GLY A 100 -19.20 -27.40 5.59
#